data_AF-A0A1Q7GVA3-F1
#
_entry.id   AF-A0A1Q7GVA3-F1
#
_cell.length_a   1.000
_cell.length_b   1.000
_cell.length_c   1.000
_cell.angle_alpha   90.00
_cell.angle_beta   90.00
_cell.angle_gamma   90.00
#
_symmetry.space_group_name_H-M   'P 1'
#
loop_
_entity.id
_entity.type
_entity.pdbx_description
1 polymer ?
#
loop_
_entity_poly.entity_id
_entity_poly.type
_entity_poly.pdbx_seq_one_letter_code
_entity_poly.pdbx_strand_id
1 'polypeptide(L)'
;MQRIGIVTGAGGSMIPQAAAAGLDTYVTGEGQHWTFFDAEELGLNVFYAGHYATETVGVTALAEHLYKKFDLPWVFLDHPTGL
;
A
#
# COMPACT_ATOMS: atom_id res chain seq x y z
N MET A 1 -16.23 1.48 9.02
CA MET A 1 -15.46 1.73 7.78
C MET A 1 -16.41 1.70 6.60
N GLN A 2 -16.46 2.79 5.86
CA GLN A 2 -17.27 3.02 4.67
C GLN A 2 -16.40 3.48 3.48
N ARG A 3 -15.25 4.14 3.71
CA ARG A 3 -14.37 4.65 2.65
C ARG A 3 -12.89 4.40 2.96
N ILE A 4 -12.28 3.53 2.16
CA ILE A 4 -10.89 3.09 2.32
C ILE A 4 -10.07 3.61 1.14
N GLY A 5 -8.93 4.25 1.43
CA GLY A 5 -7.90 4.58 0.43
C GLY A 5 -6.68 3.68 0.56
N ILE A 6 -6.02 3.41 -0.56
CA ILE A 6 -4.85 2.54 -0.62
C ILE A 6 -3.76 3.22 -1.44
N VAL A 7 -2.55 3.29 -0.89
CA VAL A 7 -1.32 3.68 -1.60
C VAL A 7 -0.20 2.75 -1.12
N THR A 8 0.33 1.92 -2.01
CA THR A 8 1.39 0.95 -1.66
C THR A 8 2.71 1.65 -1.33
N GLY A 9 3.64 0.94 -0.69
CA GLY A 9 4.97 1.46 -0.37
C GLY A 9 4.96 2.57 0.69
N ALA A 10 5.77 3.61 0.51
CA ALA A 10 5.99 4.68 1.50
C ALA A 10 4.95 5.82 1.43
N GLY A 11 3.67 5.50 1.63
CA GLY A 11 2.56 6.45 1.51
C GLY A 11 2.19 7.21 2.80
N GLY A 12 2.97 7.10 3.89
CA GLY A 12 2.65 7.71 5.18
C GLY A 12 2.43 9.24 5.13
N SER A 13 3.18 9.98 4.31
CA SER A 13 3.03 11.43 4.17
C SER A 13 1.72 11.89 3.50
N MET A 14 0.94 10.95 2.96
CA MET A 14 -0.34 11.23 2.30
C MET A 14 -1.55 11.10 3.24
N ILE A 15 -1.35 10.79 4.53
CA ILE A 15 -2.42 10.71 5.53
C ILE A 15 -3.28 12.00 5.56
N PRO A 16 -2.72 13.22 5.56
CA PRO A 16 -3.52 14.44 5.49
C PRO A 16 -4.38 14.53 4.23
N GLN A 17 -3.85 14.08 3.09
CA GLN A 17 -4.60 14.04 1.83
C GLN A 17 -5.73 13.01 1.87
N ALA A 18 -5.48 11.84 2.47
CA ALA A 18 -6.48 10.79 2.65
C ALA A 18 -7.64 11.26 3.54
N ALA A 19 -7.34 11.93 4.66
CA ALA A 19 -8.34 12.53 5.52
C ALA A 19 -9.15 13.62 4.79
N ALA A 20 -8.47 14.51 4.05
CA ALA A 20 -9.13 15.55 3.26
C ALA A 20 -10.05 15.00 2.15
N ALA A 21 -9.77 13.80 1.62
CA ALA A 21 -10.65 13.10 0.68
C ALA A 21 -11.91 12.49 1.34
N GLY A 22 -12.04 12.60 2.66
CA GLY A 22 -13.15 12.06 3.43
C GLY A 22 -13.09 10.54 3.53
N LEU A 23 -11.89 9.97 3.62
CA LEU A 23 -11.68 8.56 3.94
C LEU A 23 -11.76 8.35 5.45
N ASP A 24 -12.19 7.16 5.88
CA ASP A 24 -12.16 6.75 7.29
C ASP A 24 -11.05 5.74 7.60
N THR A 25 -10.44 5.19 6.55
CA THR A 25 -9.33 4.23 6.64
C THR A 25 -8.36 4.43 5.49
N TYR A 26 -7.07 4.30 5.79
CA TYR A 26 -5.99 4.39 4.85
C TYR A 26 -5.02 3.23 5.03
N VAL A 27 -4.67 2.57 3.93
CA VAL A 27 -3.72 1.45 3.91
C VAL A 27 -2.51 1.84 3.10
N THR A 28 -1.32 1.68 3.69
CA THR A 28 -0.05 1.89 3.02
C THR A 28 1.00 0.87 3.47
N GLY A 29 2.19 0.90 2.88
CA GLY A 29 3.27 0.02 3.28
C GLY A 29 3.94 0.50 4.56
N GLU A 30 4.47 1.72 4.53
CA GLU A 30 5.23 2.31 5.63
C GLU A 30 4.99 3.82 5.79
N GLY A 31 5.43 4.34 6.94
CA GLY A 31 5.39 5.75 7.29
C GLY A 31 6.40 6.08 8.38
N GLN A 32 6.86 7.31 8.40
CA GLN A 32 7.76 7.82 9.42
C GLN A 32 7.04 7.97 10.76
N HIS A 33 7.74 7.92 11.90
CA HIS A 33 7.08 8.00 13.23
C HIS A 33 6.07 9.15 13.41
N TRP A 34 6.34 10.32 12.83
CA TRP A 34 5.45 11.48 12.94
C TRP A 34 4.08 11.30 12.29
N THR A 35 3.95 10.39 11.32
CA THR A 35 2.68 10.10 10.64
C THR A 35 1.65 9.45 11.57
N PHE A 36 2.07 8.96 12.74
CA PHE A 36 1.17 8.52 13.81
C PHE A 36 0.29 9.68 14.31
N PHE A 37 0.89 10.84 14.57
CA PHE A 37 0.15 11.99 15.10
C PHE A 37 -0.83 12.54 14.06
N ASP A 38 -0.45 12.56 12.77
CA ASP A 38 -1.38 12.92 11.69
C ASP A 38 -2.62 12.01 11.70
N ALA A 39 -2.43 10.69 11.83
CA ALA A 39 -3.54 9.74 11.86
C ALA A 39 -4.46 9.96 13.08
N GLU A 40 -3.86 10.17 14.25
CA GLU A 40 -4.58 10.41 15.50
C GLU A 40 -5.36 11.73 15.46
N GLU A 41 -4.71 12.83 15.09
CA GLU A 41 -5.28 14.18 15.07
C GLU A 41 -6.39 14.31 14.01
N LEU A 42 -6.25 13.62 12.87
CA LEU A 42 -7.23 13.64 11.78
C LEU A 42 -8.32 12.58 11.92
N GLY A 43 -8.26 11.73 12.96
CA GLY A 43 -9.25 10.69 13.21
C GLY A 43 -9.30 9.63 12.10
N LEU A 44 -8.17 9.34 11.45
CA LEU A 44 -8.06 8.40 10.33
C LEU A 44 -7.45 7.08 10.79
N ASN A 45 -8.11 5.95 10.52
CA ASN A 45 -7.49 4.64 10.75
C ASN A 45 -6.38 4.42 9.73
N VAL A 46 -5.16 4.10 10.17
CA VAL A 46 -4.02 3.85 9.28
C VAL A 46 -3.44 2.46 9.50
N PHE A 47 -3.28 1.71 8.41
CA PHE A 47 -2.64 0.40 8.40
C PHE A 47 -1.32 0.46 7.63
N TYR A 48 -0.22 0.13 8.32
CA TYR A 48 1.08 -0.12 7.70
C TYR A 48 1.23 -1.63 7.46
N ALA A 49 1.13 -2.03 6.20
CA ALA A 49 1.13 -3.43 5.77
C ALA A 49 2.49 -3.90 5.23
N GLY A 50 3.55 -3.10 5.40
CA GLY A 50 4.92 -3.38 4.91
C GLY A 50 5.15 -2.86 3.50
N HIS A 51 6.27 -2.17 3.29
CA HIS A 51 6.60 -1.56 1.98
C HIS A 51 6.69 -2.64 0.92
N TYR A 52 7.55 -3.65 1.16
CA TYR A 52 7.74 -4.76 0.22
C TYR A 52 6.42 -5.47 -0.07
N ALA A 53 5.72 -5.88 0.99
CA ALA A 53 4.51 -6.67 0.89
C ALA A 53 3.44 -5.99 0.03
N THR A 54 3.25 -4.67 0.20
CA THR A 54 2.25 -3.91 -0.56
C THR A 54 2.63 -3.68 -2.02
N GLU A 55 3.90 -3.77 -2.41
CA GLU A 55 4.35 -3.56 -3.80
C GLU A 55 4.52 -4.85 -4.62
N THR A 56 4.49 -6.03 -3.98
CA THR A 56 4.56 -7.33 -4.69
C THR A 56 3.37 -7.58 -5.63
N VAL A 57 2.21 -7.02 -5.34
CA VAL A 57 0.96 -7.28 -6.07
C VAL A 57 1.00 -6.78 -7.52
N GLY A 58 1.69 -5.66 -7.76
CA GLY A 58 1.76 -5.03 -9.08
C GLY A 58 2.57 -5.85 -10.08
N VAL A 59 3.77 -6.27 -9.70
CA VAL A 59 4.65 -7.07 -10.57
C VAL A 59 4.06 -8.46 -10.84
N THR A 60 3.39 -9.05 -9.85
CA THR A 60 2.72 -10.35 -9.99
C THR A 60 1.55 -10.26 -10.97
N ALA A 61 0.69 -9.23 -10.83
CA ALA A 61 -0.42 -9.00 -11.76
C ALA A 61 0.05 -8.72 -13.18
N LEU A 62 1.16 -7.98 -13.35
CA LEU A 62 1.77 -7.74 -14.65
C LEU A 62 2.26 -9.05 -15.28
N ALA A 63 2.97 -9.88 -14.52
CA ALA A 63 3.48 -11.17 -15.01
C ALA A 63 2.33 -12.09 -15.45
N GLU A 64 1.26 -12.17 -14.66
CA GLU A 64 0.05 -12.91 -15.03
C GLU A 64 -0.61 -12.37 -16.30
N HIS A 65 -0.67 -11.04 -16.46
CA HIS A 65 -1.23 -10.42 -17.67
C HIS A 65 -0.42 -10.78 -18.91
N LEU A 66 0.91 -10.74 -18.81
CA LEU A 66 1.81 -11.09 -19.91
C LEU A 66 1.74 -12.58 -20.25
N TYR A 67 1.64 -13.47 -19.24
CA TYR A 67 1.43 -14.89 -19.47
C TYR A 67 0.14 -15.15 -20.26
N LYS A 68 -0.99 -14.57 -19.83
CA LYS A 68 -2.28 -14.75 -20.53
C LYS A 68 -2.27 -14.25 -21.97
N LYS A 69 -1.50 -13.19 -22.26
CA LYS A 69 -1.48 -12.54 -23.57
C LYS A 69 -0.47 -13.14 -24.54
N PHE A 70 0.64 -13.66 -24.02
CA PHE A 70 1.80 -14.04 -24.82
C PHE A 70 2.35 -15.44 -24.51
N ASP A 71 1.72 -16.19 -23.59
CA ASP A 71 2.17 -17.50 -23.10
C ASP A 71 3.62 -17.47 -22.58
N LEU A 72 3.98 -16.38 -21.88
CA LEU A 72 5.31 -16.18 -21.29
C LEU A 72 5.34 -16.74 -19.86
N PRO A 73 5.92 -17.95 -19.62
CA PRO A 73 6.01 -18.50 -18.28
C PRO A 73 6.86 -17.62 -17.39
N TRP A 74 6.50 -17.55 -16.12
CA TRP A 74 7.15 -16.68 -15.15
C TRP A 74 7.18 -17.32 -13.77
N VAL A 75 8.03 -16.77 -12.90
CA VAL A 75 8.13 -17.14 -11.49
C VAL A 75 8.31 -15.86 -10.68
N PHE A 76 7.66 -15.77 -9.52
CA PHE A 76 7.93 -14.70 -8.57
C PHE A 76 9.18 -15.05 -7.76
N LEU A 77 10.18 -14.16 -7.78
CA LEU A 77 11.36 -14.29 -6.93
C LEU A 77 11.12 -13.50 -5.65
N ASP A 78 10.56 -14.19 -4.65
CA ASP A 78 10.25 -13.60 -3.35
C ASP A 78 11.53 -13.33 -2.54
N HIS A 79 11.63 -12.12 -1.99
CA HIS A 79 12.76 -11.66 -1.18
C HIS A 79 12.29 -10.66 -0.12
N PRO A 80 11.58 -11.12 0.92
CA PRO A 80 11.00 -10.25 1.92
C PRO A 80 12.09 -9.56 2.75
N THR A 81 11.90 -8.26 3.01
CA THR A 81 12.86 -7.43 3.74
C THR A 81 12.61 -7.41 5.26
N GLY A 82 11.40 -7.81 5.69
CA GLY A 82 10.98 -7.70 7.09
C GLY A 82 10.70 -6.26 7.55
N LEU A 83 10.61 -5.33 6.60
CA LEU A 83 10.26 -3.92 6.79
C LEU A 83 8.82 -3.66 6.32
#